data_AF-A0A1A8E014-F1
#
_entry.id   AF-A0A1A8E014-F1
#
_cell.length_a   1.000
_cell.length_b   1.000
_cell.length_c   1.000
_cell.angle_alpha   90.00
_cell.angle_beta   90.00
_cell.angle_gamma   90.00
#
_symmetry.space_group_name_H-M   'P 1'
#
loop_
_entity.id
_entity.type
_entity.pdbx_description
1 polymer ?
#
loop_
_entity_poly.entity_id
_entity_poly.type
_entity_poly.pdbx_seq_one_letter_code
_entity_poly.pdbx_strand_id
1 'polypeptide(L)'
;TIFAPTNDAFDKIDGEVMERLLRDKDVLKALLNYHLLDSVQCSEAIMAGTSYETLEGNNIEIGCDGESLTVNGIKMVLKKDIVTSNGVIHLIDQVLMPDSAKQVMDLLGGSLSTFGDMVAELGITTEMMADAEYTLLAPLNA
;
A
#
# COMPACT_ATOMS: atom_id res chain seq x y z
N THR A 1 13.56 3.67 -8.61
CA THR A 1 13.66 3.84 -7.14
C THR A 1 12.98 2.69 -6.46
N ILE A 2 13.47 2.26 -5.30
CA ILE A 2 12.81 1.24 -4.47
C ILE A 2 12.49 1.83 -3.10
N PHE A 3 11.24 1.73 -2.66
CA PHE A 3 10.85 1.94 -1.27
C PHE A 3 10.89 0.61 -0.54
N ALA A 4 11.95 0.36 0.23
CA ALA A 4 12.20 -0.95 0.84
C ALA A 4 11.60 -1.02 2.25
N PRO A 5 10.52 -1.79 2.49
CA PRO A 5 10.00 -2.01 3.83
C PRO A 5 11.00 -2.79 4.68
N THR A 6 11.15 -2.39 5.94
CA THR A 6 11.94 -3.14 6.94
C THR A 6 11.22 -4.41 7.38
N ASN A 7 11.91 -5.32 8.06
CA ASN A 7 11.27 -6.47 8.70
C ASN A 7 10.18 -6.01 9.69
N ASP A 8 10.48 -4.98 10.50
CA ASP A 8 9.51 -4.37 11.40
C ASP A 8 8.25 -3.84 10.68
N ALA A 9 8.36 -3.44 9.40
CA ALA A 9 7.22 -3.04 8.59
C ALA A 9 6.33 -4.24 8.22
N PHE A 10 6.95 -5.39 7.93
CA PHE A 10 6.23 -6.64 7.68
C PHE A 10 5.62 -7.22 8.97
N ASP A 11 6.29 -7.09 10.11
CA ASP A 11 5.78 -7.54 11.41
C ASP A 11 4.52 -6.78 11.86
N LYS A 12 4.25 -5.60 11.28
CA LYS A 12 3.00 -4.85 11.48
C LYS A 12 1.82 -5.40 10.68
N ILE A 13 2.06 -6.29 9.70
CA ILE A 13 1.00 -6.93 8.91
C ILE A 13 0.48 -8.13 9.70
N ASP A 14 -0.84 -8.29 9.74
CA ASP A 14 -1.48 -9.46 10.33
C ASP A 14 -1.00 -10.76 9.67
N GLY A 15 -0.79 -11.81 10.47
CA GLY A 15 -0.26 -13.09 10.00
C GLY A 15 -1.14 -13.74 8.93
N GLU A 16 -2.47 -13.63 9.04
CA GLU A 16 -3.41 -14.17 8.06
C GLU A 16 -3.30 -13.43 6.72
N VAL A 17 -3.16 -12.11 6.77
CA VAL A 17 -2.93 -11.27 5.59
C VAL A 17 -1.61 -11.65 4.93
N MET A 18 -0.54 -11.82 5.71
CA MET A 18 0.76 -12.24 5.18
C MET A 18 0.70 -13.61 4.50
N GLU A 19 0.06 -14.60 5.14
CA GLU A 19 -0.11 -15.92 4.55
C GLU A 19 -0.89 -15.87 3.24
N ARG A 20 -1.97 -15.06 3.18
CA ARG A 20 -2.74 -14.84 1.95
C ARG A 20 -1.87 -14.29 0.83
N LEU A 21 -1.11 -13.23 1.12
CA LEU A 21 -0.21 -12.59 0.14
C LEU A 21 0.84 -13.57 -0.39
N LEU A 22 1.38 -14.44 0.47
CA LEU A 22 2.40 -15.42 0.07
C LEU A 22 1.85 -16.60 -0.75
N ARG A 23 0.56 -16.90 -0.64
CA ARG A 23 -0.09 -18.00 -1.40
C ARG A 23 -0.37 -17.60 -2.85
N ASP A 24 -0.67 -16.32 -3.11
CA ASP A 24 -0.96 -15.81 -4.45
C ASP A 24 0.26 -15.05 -5.02
N LYS A 25 0.89 -15.63 -6.04
CA LYS A 25 2.08 -15.06 -6.66
C LYS A 25 1.80 -13.79 -7.46
N ASP A 26 0.62 -13.66 -8.05
CA ASP A 26 0.26 -12.48 -8.85
C ASP A 26 0.00 -11.30 -7.91
N VAL A 27 -0.68 -11.54 -6.79
CA VAL A 27 -0.85 -10.55 -5.72
C VAL A 27 0.49 -10.16 -5.09
N LEU A 28 1.36 -11.13 -4.78
CA LEU A 28 2.69 -10.84 -4.25
C LEU A 28 3.53 -10.00 -5.23
N LYS A 29 3.42 -10.29 -6.52
CA LYS A 29 4.09 -9.52 -7.57
C LYS A 29 3.56 -8.09 -7.63
N ALA A 30 2.25 -7.89 -7.54
CA ALA A 30 1.65 -6.55 -7.47
C ALA A 30 2.14 -5.78 -6.24
N LEU A 31 2.13 -6.41 -5.06
CA LEU A 31 2.67 -5.83 -3.82
C LEU A 31 4.12 -5.37 -3.98
N LEU A 32 4.99 -6.23 -4.51
CA LEU A 32 6.39 -5.87 -4.73
C LEU A 32 6.52 -4.73 -5.72
N ASN A 33 5.85 -4.81 -6.88
CA ASN A 33 5.90 -3.78 -7.91
C ASN A 33 5.38 -2.41 -7.43
N TYR A 34 4.47 -2.36 -6.47
CA TYR A 34 3.97 -1.12 -5.88
C TYR A 34 5.03 -0.36 -5.06
N HIS A 35 6.13 -1.02 -4.70
CA HIS A 35 7.28 -0.40 -4.04
C HIS A 35 8.36 0.11 -5.03
N LEU A 36 8.17 -0.11 -6.33
CA LEU A 36 9.14 0.22 -7.37
C LEU A 36 8.65 1.35 -8.27
N LEU A 37 9.56 2.26 -8.61
CA LEU A 37 9.38 3.28 -9.65
C LEU A 37 10.38 3.08 -10.78
N ASP A 38 9.94 3.30 -12.02
CA ASP A 38 10.79 3.27 -13.23
C ASP A 38 11.65 4.53 -13.44
N SER A 39 11.86 5.30 -12.37
CA SER A 39 12.70 6.50 -12.38
C SER A 39 13.51 6.60 -11.10
N VAL A 40 14.63 7.33 -11.17
CA VAL A 40 15.47 7.60 -10.01
C VAL A 40 15.01 8.90 -9.35
N GLN A 41 14.41 8.77 -8.17
CA GLN A 41 13.92 9.86 -7.34
C GLN A 41 14.80 9.96 -6.07
N CYS A 42 15.75 10.90 -6.08
CA CYS A 42 16.52 11.28 -4.89
C CYS A 42 15.72 12.26 -4.03
N SER A 43 15.94 12.27 -2.71
CA SER A 43 15.11 13.08 -1.81
C SER A 43 15.21 14.58 -2.07
N GLU A 44 16.37 15.07 -2.51
CA GLU A 44 16.59 16.48 -2.85
C GLU A 44 15.80 16.95 -4.09
N ALA A 45 15.38 16.03 -4.97
CA ALA A 45 14.59 16.36 -6.15
C ALA A 45 13.10 16.58 -5.81
N ILE A 46 12.67 16.16 -4.61
CA ILE A 46 11.27 16.23 -4.17
C ILE A 46 11.07 17.54 -3.41
N MET A 47 10.60 18.57 -4.12
CA MET A 47 10.34 19.90 -3.54
C MET A 47 8.88 20.12 -3.11
N ALA A 48 7.96 19.29 -3.63
CA ALA A 48 6.53 19.33 -3.35
C ALA A 48 5.92 17.94 -3.58
N GLY A 49 4.70 17.73 -3.06
CA GLY A 49 3.93 16.51 -3.30
C GLY A 49 3.75 16.27 -4.81
N THR A 50 4.35 15.18 -5.29
CA THR A 50 4.34 14.79 -6.69
C THR A 50 3.85 13.36 -6.81
N SER A 51 2.96 13.11 -7.78
CA SER A 51 2.42 11.78 -8.04
C SER A 51 3.33 11.01 -8.99
N TYR A 52 3.65 9.76 -8.64
CA TYR A 52 4.48 8.86 -9.42
C TYR A 52 3.77 7.54 -9.64
N GLU A 53 3.74 7.08 -10.88
CA GLU A 53 3.27 5.75 -11.23
C GLU A 53 4.28 4.69 -10.77
N THR A 54 3.78 3.69 -10.05
CA THR A 54 4.58 2.53 -9.64
C THR A 54 4.65 1.48 -10.75
N LEU A 55 5.54 0.49 -10.64
CA LEU A 55 5.56 -0.64 -11.58
C LEU A 55 4.31 -1.54 -11.47
N GLU A 56 3.47 -1.36 -10.45
CA GLU A 56 2.18 -2.04 -10.33
C GLU A 56 1.10 -1.35 -11.18
N GLY A 57 1.28 -0.06 -11.48
CA GLY A 57 0.40 0.76 -12.32
C GLY A 57 -0.39 1.82 -11.55
N ASN A 58 -0.61 1.64 -10.24
CA ASN A 58 -1.19 2.70 -9.42
C ASN A 58 -0.15 3.74 -8.98
N ASN A 59 -0.64 4.93 -8.66
CA ASN A 59 0.20 6.05 -8.25
C ASN A 59 0.43 6.09 -6.73
N ILE A 60 1.64 6.50 -6.35
CA ILE A 60 1.95 6.98 -5.00
C ILE A 60 2.28 8.48 -5.05
N GLU A 61 1.92 9.21 -4.00
CA GLU A 61 2.38 10.59 -3.81
C GLU A 61 3.67 10.58 -3.00
N ILE A 62 4.70 11.25 -3.51
CA ILE A 62 5.95 11.45 -2.79
C ILE A 62 6.09 12.95 -2.53
N GLY A 63 6.22 13.30 -1.26
CA GLY A 63 6.36 14.69 -0.83
C GLY A 63 7.43 14.85 0.24
N CYS A 64 7.43 16.01 0.87
CA CYS A 64 8.30 16.32 2.01
C CYS A 64 7.52 17.12 3.05
N ASP A 65 7.79 16.84 4.33
CA ASP A 65 7.39 17.67 5.45
C ASP A 65 8.64 17.95 6.30
N GLY A 66 9.17 19.18 6.15
CA GLY A 66 10.50 19.54 6.61
C GLY A 66 11.58 18.75 5.87
N GLU A 67 12.48 18.12 6.62
CA GLU A 67 13.55 17.28 6.06
C GLU A 67 13.12 15.82 5.80
N SER A 68 11.90 15.45 6.25
CA SER A 68 11.35 14.10 6.15
C SER A 68 10.62 13.91 4.83
N LEU A 69 10.99 12.87 4.09
CA LEU A 69 10.25 12.45 2.89
C LEU A 69 8.94 11.77 3.33
N THR A 70 7.85 12.10 2.65
CA THR A 70 6.53 11.49 2.86
C THR A 70 6.15 10.63 1.68
N VAL A 71 5.47 9.52 1.95
CA VAL A 71 4.82 8.67 0.94
C VAL A 71 3.34 8.62 1.27
N ASN A 72 2.48 9.02 0.32
CA ASN A 72 1.04 9.21 0.51
C ASN A 72 0.71 10.07 1.75
N GLY A 73 1.48 11.14 1.96
CA GLY A 73 1.34 12.03 3.11
C GLY A 73 1.87 11.49 4.44
N ILE A 74 2.40 10.26 4.49
CA ILE A 74 2.88 9.61 5.72
C ILE A 74 4.41 9.70 5.81
N LYS A 75 4.93 10.12 6.97
CA LYS A 75 6.37 10.16 7.29
C LYS A 75 6.92 8.76 7.64
N MET A 76 6.93 7.86 6.66
CA MET A 76 7.38 6.48 6.85
C MET A 76 8.85 6.22 6.47
N VAL A 77 9.53 7.17 5.83
CA VAL A 77 10.91 6.98 5.37
C VAL A 77 11.89 7.11 6.52
N LEU A 78 12.53 6.00 6.89
CA LEU A 78 13.51 5.91 7.97
C LEU A 78 14.92 6.33 7.52
N LYS A 79 15.28 5.98 6.28
CA LYS A 79 16.58 6.29 5.69
C LYS A 79 16.42 6.49 4.20
N LYS A 80 16.85 7.64 3.72
CA LYS A 80 16.76 8.05 2.32
C LYS A 80 18.11 7.99 1.61
N ASP A 81 18.06 8.00 0.29
CA ASP A 81 19.21 8.18 -0.62
C ASP A 81 20.31 7.13 -0.50
N ILE A 82 19.95 5.84 -0.35
CA ILE A 82 20.91 4.75 -0.50
C ILE A 82 21.15 4.52 -2.00
N VAL A 83 22.18 5.16 -2.52
CA VAL A 83 22.56 5.08 -3.94
C VAL A 83 23.19 3.73 -4.26
N THR A 84 22.72 3.09 -5.34
CA THR A 84 23.28 1.85 -5.91
C THR A 84 23.75 2.10 -7.34
N SER A 85 24.30 1.09 -8.00
CA SER A 85 24.77 1.20 -9.39
C SER A 85 23.66 1.46 -10.42
N ASN A 86 22.40 1.18 -10.08
CA ASN A 86 21.27 1.23 -11.01
C ASN A 86 20.01 1.88 -10.42
N GLY A 87 20.12 2.53 -9.26
CA GLY A 87 18.96 3.16 -8.63
C GLY A 87 19.25 3.73 -7.25
N VAL A 88 18.18 4.00 -6.53
CA VAL A 88 18.20 4.51 -5.16
C VAL A 88 17.17 3.77 -4.32
N ILE A 89 17.53 3.47 -3.08
CA ILE A 89 16.68 2.82 -2.08
C ILE A 89 16.34 3.82 -0.97
N HIS A 90 15.06 3.89 -0.62
CA HIS A 90 14.54 4.57 0.57
C HIS A 90 13.95 3.50 1.50
N LEU A 91 14.47 3.35 2.71
CA LEU A 91 13.91 2.42 3.70
C LEU A 91 12.64 3.02 4.31
N ILE A 92 11.57 2.23 4.36
CA ILE A 92 10.27 2.62 4.94
C ILE A 92 9.87 1.69 6.10
N ASP A 93 9.11 2.23 7.05
CA ASP A 93 8.65 1.50 8.24
C ASP A 93 7.22 0.92 8.10
N GLN A 94 6.62 1.04 6.93
CA GLN A 94 5.31 0.49 6.58
C GLN A 94 5.38 -0.18 5.22
N VAL A 95 4.58 -1.22 4.99
CA VAL A 95 4.44 -1.83 3.67
C VAL A 95 3.42 -1.04 2.86
N LEU A 96 3.77 -0.66 1.64
CA LEU A 96 2.85 -0.07 0.68
C LEU A 96 1.96 -1.16 0.11
N MET A 97 0.69 -1.18 0.50
CA MET A 97 -0.27 -2.19 0.05
C MET A 97 -1.16 -1.61 -1.06
N PRO A 98 -1.01 -2.06 -2.33
CA PRO A 98 -1.90 -1.66 -3.41
C PRO A 98 -3.29 -2.25 -3.19
N ASP A 99 -4.32 -1.62 -3.77
CA ASP A 99 -5.70 -2.12 -3.64
C ASP A 99 -5.88 -3.51 -4.30
N SER A 100 -5.07 -3.83 -5.31
CA SER A 100 -5.00 -5.16 -5.93
C SER A 100 -4.51 -6.27 -4.98
N ALA A 101 -3.89 -5.92 -3.86
CA ALA A 101 -3.44 -6.86 -2.82
C ALA A 101 -4.36 -6.93 -1.60
N LYS A 102 -5.43 -6.13 -1.58
CA LYS A 102 -6.42 -6.06 -0.51
C LYS A 102 -7.64 -6.91 -0.83
N GLN A 103 -8.34 -7.38 0.19
CA GLN A 103 -9.66 -7.96 0.00
C GLN A 103 -10.70 -6.85 -0.18
N VAL A 104 -11.82 -7.17 -0.81
CA VAL A 104 -12.87 -6.18 -1.11
C VAL A 104 -13.43 -5.51 0.15
N MET A 105 -13.43 -6.21 1.30
CA MET A 105 -13.85 -5.66 2.59
C MET A 105 -12.86 -4.61 3.13
N ASP A 106 -11.56 -4.78 2.86
CA ASP A 106 -10.52 -3.82 3.28
C ASP A 106 -10.68 -2.46 2.58
N LEU A 107 -11.43 -2.41 1.48
CA LEU A 107 -11.71 -1.19 0.71
C LEU A 107 -12.93 -0.41 1.21
N LEU A 108 -13.73 -0.96 2.14
CA LEU A 108 -14.93 -0.30 2.70
C LEU A 108 -14.58 0.70 3.82
N GLY A 109 -13.55 1.52 3.62
CA GLY A 109 -13.16 2.57 4.54
C GLY A 109 -13.77 3.94 4.21
N GLY A 110 -13.46 4.95 5.03
CA GLY A 110 -13.76 6.36 4.73
C GLY A 110 -15.24 6.61 4.47
N SER A 111 -15.59 7.03 3.26
CA SER A 111 -16.97 7.33 2.86
C SER A 111 -17.86 6.10 2.66
N LEU A 112 -17.36 4.87 2.84
CA LEU A 112 -18.14 3.64 2.76
C LEU A 112 -18.26 2.92 4.11
N SER A 113 -17.70 3.52 5.18
CA SER A 113 -17.58 2.86 6.48
C SER A 113 -18.92 2.42 7.06
N THR A 114 -19.99 3.21 6.91
CA THR A 114 -21.32 2.85 7.43
C THR A 114 -21.84 1.55 6.81
N PHE A 115 -21.61 1.33 5.51
CA PHE A 115 -21.98 0.08 4.87
C PHE A 115 -21.07 -1.08 5.32
N GLY A 116 -19.76 -0.85 5.40
CA GLY A 116 -18.81 -1.85 5.89
C GLY A 116 -19.15 -2.35 7.30
N ASP A 117 -19.52 -1.44 8.20
CA ASP A 117 -19.93 -1.75 9.57
C ASP A 117 -21.18 -2.64 9.59
N MET A 118 -22.19 -2.36 8.76
CA MET A 118 -23.40 -3.19 8.66
C MET A 118 -23.10 -4.59 8.14
N VAL A 119 -22.21 -4.71 7.15
CA VAL A 119 -21.80 -6.01 6.58
C VAL A 119 -21.08 -6.85 7.65
N ALA A 120 -20.23 -6.22 8.46
CA ALA A 120 -19.55 -6.87 9.58
C ALA A 120 -20.51 -7.24 10.73
N GLU A 121 -21.41 -6.32 11.14
CA GLU A 121 -22.35 -6.51 12.24
C GLU A 121 -23.34 -7.65 11.97
N LEU A 122 -23.80 -7.81 10.72
CA LEU A 122 -24.69 -8.88 10.31
C LEU A 122 -23.96 -10.21 10.04
N GLY A 123 -22.63 -10.25 10.21
CA GLY A 123 -21.83 -11.45 10.00
C GLY A 123 -21.69 -11.88 8.54
N ILE A 124 -22.05 -11.04 7.57
CA ILE A 124 -21.99 -11.35 6.13
C ILE A 124 -20.56 -11.67 5.70
N THR A 125 -19.56 -11.02 6.33
CA THR A 125 -18.13 -11.32 6.09
C THR A 125 -17.77 -12.78 6.37
N THR A 126 -18.44 -13.44 7.31
CA THR A 126 -18.19 -14.86 7.63
C THR A 126 -18.78 -15.80 6.58
N GLU A 127 -19.76 -15.34 5.81
CA GLU A 127 -20.35 -16.08 4.69
C GLU A 127 -19.55 -15.88 3.40
N MET A 128 -18.68 -14.86 3.35
CA MET A 128 -17.77 -14.63 2.24
C MET A 128 -16.66 -15.68 2.26
N MET A 129 -16.52 -16.41 1.16
CA MET A 129 -15.48 -17.40 0.94
C MET A 129 -14.18 -16.68 0.58
N ALA A 130 -13.08 -17.05 1.25
CA ALA A 130 -11.78 -16.39 1.07
C ALA A 130 -11.25 -16.41 -0.38
N ASP A 131 -11.58 -17.45 -1.15
CA ASP A 131 -11.10 -17.67 -2.52
C ASP A 131 -12.14 -17.32 -3.61
N ALA A 132 -13.23 -16.64 -3.24
CA ALA A 132 -14.27 -16.23 -4.19
C ALA A 132 -14.13 -14.75 -4.58
N GLU A 133 -14.50 -14.43 -5.82
CA GLU A 133 -14.54 -13.07 -6.32
C GLU A 133 -15.90 -12.42 -6.02
N TYR A 134 -15.87 -11.17 -5.58
CA TYR A 134 -17.06 -10.41 -5.19
C TYR A 134 -17.12 -9.04 -5.86
N THR A 135 -18.34 -8.56 -6.11
CA THR A 135 -18.61 -7.17 -6.47
C THR A 135 -19.56 -6.59 -5.44
N LEU A 136 -19.13 -5.58 -4.69
CA LEU A 136 -19.93 -4.92 -3.67
C LEU A 136 -20.52 -3.62 -4.20
N LEU A 137 -21.82 -3.42 -3.95
CA LEU A 137 -22.54 -2.19 -4.29
C LEU A 137 -22.78 -1.39 -3.00
N ALA A 138 -21.72 -0.74 -2.51
CA ALA A 138 -21.74 0.02 -1.26
C ALA A 138 -22.21 1.48 -1.48
N PRO A 139 -23.28 1.96 -0.83
CA PRO A 139 -23.66 3.36 -0.87
C PRO A 139 -22.67 4.23 -0.08
N LEU A 140 -22.54 5.50 -0.47
CA LEU A 140 -21.76 6.48 0.27
C LEU A 140 -22.44 6.86 1.60
N ASN A 141 -21.63 7.17 2.61
CA ASN A 141 -22.05 7.85 3.82
C ASN A 141 -22.69 9.20 3.43
N ALA A 142 -23.79 9.54 4.09
CA ALA A 142 -24.48 10.83 3.89
C ALA A 142 -23.78 11.98 4.63
#